data_AF-T1CJ11-F1
#
_entry.id   AF-T1CJ11-F1
#
_cell.length_a   1.000
_cell.length_b   1.000
_cell.length_c   1.000
_cell.angle_alpha   90.00
_cell.angle_beta   90.00
_cell.angle_gamma   90.00
#
_symmetry.space_group_name_H-M   'P 1'
#
loop_
_entity.id
_entity.type
_entity.pdbx_description
1 polymer ?
#
loop_
_entity_poly.entity_id
_entity_poly.type
_entity_poly.pdbx_seq_one_letter_code
_entity_poly.pdbx_strand_id
1 'polypeptide(L)'
;MSILLNRESRVLVQGMTGSEGTFHTQQMLEFGTQVVAGVSPGKGGSRHLGLPVFDSVAEAVGATGANVAGVFVPRHSRPTPSWRAPPRGWTWWSASPNWSRSTT
;
A
#
# COMPACT_ATOMS: atom_id res chain seq x y z
N MET A 1 17.10 14.86 4.56
CA MET A 1 15.81 15.32 5.12
C MET A 1 14.69 14.46 4.54
N SER A 2 14.01 13.64 5.35
CA SER A 2 12.73 13.01 4.98
C SER A 2 11.71 13.50 5.98
N ILE A 3 10.62 14.11 5.48
CA ILE A 3 9.65 14.79 6.33
C ILE A 3 8.56 13.84 6.85
N LEU A 4 8.50 12.58 6.38
CA LEU A 4 7.45 11.60 6.75
C LEU A 4 7.84 10.11 6.66
N LEU A 5 8.91 9.72 5.95
CA LEU A 5 9.31 8.32 5.77
C LEU A 5 10.65 8.04 6.44
N ASN A 6 10.64 7.14 7.42
CA ASN A 6 11.80 6.73 8.19
C ASN A 6 12.19 5.31 7.79
N ARG A 7 13.41 4.86 8.14
CA ARG A 7 13.82 3.47 7.88
C ARG A 7 12.96 2.42 8.62
N GLU A 8 12.24 2.85 9.66
CA GLU A 8 11.29 2.03 10.42
C GLU A 8 9.87 2.02 9.81
N SER A 9 9.66 2.74 8.70
CA SER A 9 8.35 2.82 8.04
C SER A 9 8.07 1.54 7.27
N ARG A 10 7.08 0.78 7.74
CA ARG A 10 6.57 -0.44 7.11
C ARG A 10 5.49 -0.06 6.12
N VAL A 11 5.80 -0.18 4.84
CA VAL A 11 4.96 0.26 3.74
C VAL A 11 4.07 -0.88 3.26
N LEU A 12 2.79 -0.57 3.12
CA LEU A 12 1.77 -1.41 2.52
C LEU A 12 1.38 -0.85 1.15
N VAL A 13 1.34 -1.69 0.13
CA VAL A 13 1.01 -1.27 -1.24
C VAL A 13 -0.38 -1.76 -1.62
N GLN A 14 -1.33 -0.85 -1.73
CA GLN A 14 -2.65 -1.19 -2.23
C GLN A 14 -2.67 -1.13 -3.77
N GLY A 15 -3.09 -2.21 -4.42
CA GLY A 15 -3.03 -2.38 -5.87
C GLY A 15 -1.73 -3.02 -6.36
N MET A 16 -1.00 -3.70 -5.48
CA MET A 16 0.31 -4.30 -5.76
C MET A 16 0.30 -5.27 -6.96
N THR A 17 -0.81 -5.96 -7.20
CA THR A 17 -0.93 -6.92 -8.33
C THR A 17 -1.22 -6.25 -9.68
N GLY A 18 -1.36 -4.91 -9.73
CA GLY A 18 -1.50 -4.18 -11.00
C GLY A 18 -0.14 -3.98 -11.68
N SER A 19 -0.16 -3.57 -12.95
CA SER A 19 1.09 -3.27 -13.71
C SER A 19 1.92 -2.18 -13.01
N GLU A 20 1.29 -1.04 -12.68
CA GLU A 20 1.94 0.07 -11.98
C GLU A 20 2.35 -0.30 -10.55
N GLY A 21 1.49 -1.02 -9.82
CA GLY A 21 1.77 -1.46 -8.46
C GLY A 21 2.97 -2.41 -8.38
N THR A 22 3.09 -3.32 -9.34
CA THR A 22 4.23 -4.25 -9.44
C THR A 22 5.52 -3.49 -9.73
N PHE A 23 5.50 -2.62 -10.74
CA PHE A 23 6.67 -1.83 -11.15
C PHE A 23 7.20 -0.94 -10.01
N HIS A 24 6.32 -0.19 -9.35
CA HIS A 24 6.73 0.66 -8.23
C HIS A 24 7.15 -0.15 -7.00
N THR A 25 6.54 -1.32 -6.74
CA THR A 25 6.97 -2.17 -5.62
C THR A 25 8.37 -2.73 -5.85
N GLN A 26 8.71 -3.14 -7.08
CA GLN A 26 10.07 -3.58 -7.41
C GLN A 26 11.08 -2.47 -7.19
N GLN A 27 10.79 -1.26 -7.68
CA GLN A 27 11.67 -0.10 -7.45
C GLN A 27 11.79 0.26 -5.96
N MET A 28 10.70 0.16 -5.19
CA MET A 28 10.72 0.40 -3.74
C MET A 28 11.60 -0.61 -3.01
N LEU A 29 11.56 -1.89 -3.40
CA LEU A 29 12.41 -2.94 -2.85
C LEU A 29 13.88 -2.73 -3.22
N GLU A 30 14.18 -2.37 -4.48
CA GLU A 30 15.53 -2.05 -4.94
C GLU A 30 16.11 -0.82 -4.22
N PHE A 31 15.26 0.17 -3.94
CA PHE A 31 15.62 1.35 -3.17
C PHE A 31 15.79 1.08 -1.66
N GLY A 32 15.47 -0.14 -1.20
CA GLY A 32 15.57 -0.54 0.21
C GLY A 32 14.43 -0.06 1.10
N THR A 33 13.26 0.24 0.52
CA THR A 33 12.04 0.54 1.28
C THR A 33 11.49 -0.74 1.91
N GLN A 34 11.09 -0.67 3.18
CA GLN A 34 10.50 -1.82 3.87
C GLN A 34 9.04 -2.05 3.45
N VAL A 35 8.85 -2.67 2.28
CA VAL A 35 7.52 -3.10 1.83
C VAL A 35 7.17 -4.42 2.52
N VAL A 36 6.09 -4.44 3.29
CA VAL A 36 5.71 -5.59 4.13
C VAL A 36 4.55 -6.40 3.57
N ALA A 37 3.64 -5.76 2.83
CA ALA A 37 2.44 -6.40 2.32
C ALA A 37 1.83 -5.66 1.13
N GLY A 38 1.11 -6.40 0.29
CA GLY A 38 0.23 -5.84 -0.72
C GLY A 38 -1.25 -6.06 -0.38
N VAL A 39 -2.12 -5.20 -0.90
CA VAL A 39 -3.58 -5.39 -0.83
C VAL A 39 -4.15 -5.46 -2.24
N SER A 40 -4.89 -6.52 -2.54
CA SER A 40 -5.60 -6.71 -3.80
C SER A 40 -6.90 -7.48 -3.56
N PRO A 41 -8.07 -6.81 -3.64
CA PRO A 41 -9.36 -7.42 -3.40
C PRO A 41 -9.64 -8.57 -4.37
N GLY A 42 -10.03 -9.72 -3.83
CA GLY A 42 -10.33 -10.94 -4.59
C GLY A 42 -9.11 -11.80 -4.89
N LYS A 43 -7.91 -11.41 -4.41
CA LYS A 43 -6.66 -12.16 -4.57
C LYS A 43 -5.89 -12.32 -3.24
N GLY A 44 -6.54 -12.10 -2.10
CA GLY A 44 -5.94 -12.34 -0.80
C GLY A 44 -5.47 -13.78 -0.61
N GLY A 45 -4.37 -13.95 0.13
CA GLY A 45 -3.70 -15.23 0.33
C GLY A 45 -2.67 -15.59 -0.74
N SER A 46 -2.59 -14.82 -1.84
CA SER A 46 -1.54 -14.99 -2.85
C SER A 46 -0.22 -14.33 -2.42
N ARG A 47 0.89 -14.76 -3.01
CA ARG A 47 2.19 -14.08 -2.89
C ARG A 47 2.56 -13.40 -4.19
N HIS A 48 3.02 -12.16 -4.11
CA HIS A 48 3.51 -11.41 -5.27
C HIS A 48 4.84 -10.74 -4.91
N LEU A 49 5.86 -10.90 -5.74
CA LEU A 49 7.23 -10.42 -5.47
C LEU A 49 7.81 -10.91 -4.12
N GLY A 50 7.38 -12.09 -3.64
CA GLY A 50 7.78 -12.64 -2.34
C GLY A 50 7.04 -12.05 -1.13
N LEU A 51 6.13 -11.11 -1.35
CA LEU A 51 5.33 -10.46 -0.30
C LEU A 51 3.90 -11.03 -0.23
N PRO A 52 3.29 -11.11 0.96
CA PRO A 52 1.91 -11.54 1.11
C PRO A 52 0.93 -10.50 0.55
N VAL A 53 -0.08 -10.98 -0.17
CA VAL A 53 -1.22 -10.18 -0.66
C VAL A 53 -2.43 -10.49 0.22
N PHE A 54 -3.09 -9.44 0.69
CA PHE A 54 -4.33 -9.52 1.47
C PHE A 54 -5.51 -8.95 0.69
N ASP A 55 -6.72 -9.37 1.04
CA ASP A 55 -7.95 -8.81 0.48
C ASP A 55 -8.29 -7.45 1.08
N SER A 56 -7.98 -7.25 2.37
CA SER A 56 -8.29 -6.03 3.10
C SER A 56 -7.05 -5.36 3.69
N VAL A 57 -7.12 -4.03 3.84
CA VAL A 57 -6.09 -3.25 4.53
C VAL A 57 -6.06 -3.63 6.02
N ALA A 58 -7.22 -3.77 6.65
CA ALA A 58 -7.31 -4.08 8.08
C ALA A 58 -6.58 -5.38 8.45
N GLU A 59 -6.75 -6.45 7.67
CA GLU A 59 -6.04 -7.71 7.87
C GLU A 59 -4.55 -7.57 7.63
N ALA A 60 -4.15 -6.89 6.56
CA ALA A 60 -2.75 -6.66 6.25
C ALA A 60 -2.03 -5.88 7.36
N VAL A 61 -2.70 -4.86 7.92
CA VAL A 61 -2.18 -4.09 9.07
C VAL A 61 -2.12 -4.94 10.32
N GLY A 62 -3.15 -5.74 10.62
CA GLY A 62 -3.14 -6.64 11.77
C GLY A 62 -2.02 -7.70 11.70
N ALA A 63 -1.75 -8.23 10.52
CA ALA A 63 -0.73 -9.25 10.31
C ALA A 63 0.71 -8.70 10.24
N THR A 64 0.91 -7.52 9.66
CA THR A 64 2.27 -7.00 9.36
C THR A 64 2.65 -5.76 10.17
N GLY A 65 1.68 -5.10 10.80
CA GLY A 65 1.89 -3.85 11.52
C GLY A 65 2.41 -2.72 10.63
N ALA A 66 2.03 -2.70 9.35
CA ALA A 66 2.33 -1.58 8.46
C ALA A 66 1.94 -0.23 9.11
N ASN A 67 2.56 0.87 8.70
CA ASN A 67 2.23 2.22 9.18
C ASN A 67 2.07 3.25 8.04
N VAL A 68 2.48 2.90 6.83
CA VAL A 68 2.37 3.74 5.63
C VAL A 68 1.65 2.95 4.55
N ALA A 69 0.74 3.61 3.82
CA ALA A 69 0.04 3.00 2.68
C ALA A 69 0.32 3.77 1.37
N GLY A 70 0.79 3.07 0.35
CA GLY A 70 0.92 3.55 -1.02
C GLY A 70 -0.22 3.02 -1.89
N VAL A 71 -0.95 3.89 -2.57
CA VAL A 71 -2.17 3.54 -3.32
C VAL A 71 -1.94 3.72 -4.82
N PHE A 72 -1.85 2.60 -5.55
CA PHE A 72 -1.58 2.56 -7.00
C PHE A 72 -2.75 1.98 -7.79
N VAL A 73 -3.98 2.39 -7.45
CA VAL A 73 -5.18 1.91 -8.16
C VAL A 73 -5.64 2.91 -9.20
N PRO A 74 -5.90 2.46 -10.44
CA PRO A 74 -6.64 3.25 -11.41
C PRO A 74 -8.02 3.64 -10.88
N ARG A 75 -8.52 4.83 -11.27
CA ARG A 75 -9.84 5.35 -10.83
C ARG A 75 -11.01 4.37 -11.03
N HIS A 76 -10.92 3.50 -12.03
CA HIS A 76 -11.96 2.54 -12.38
C HIS A 76 -12.08 1.38 -11.39
N SER A 77 -10.98 0.97 -10.77
CA SER A 77 -10.92 -0.25 -9.96
C SER A 77 -10.97 0.01 -8.46
N ARG A 78 -11.54 1.15 -8.00
CA ARG A 78 -11.78 1.42 -6.57
C ARG A 78 -13.12 0.79 -6.15
N PRO A 79 -13.17 -0.41 -5.56
CA PRO A 79 -14.42 -0.98 -5.12
C PRO A 79 -14.56 -0.64 -3.63
N THR A 80 -15.61 0.09 -3.28
CA THR A 80 -16.21 0.05 -1.92
C THR A 80 -15.39 0.56 -0.70
N PRO A 81 -16.05 0.78 0.45
CA PRO A 81 -15.45 1.29 1.69
C PRO A 81 -14.31 0.46 2.28
N SER A 82 -14.19 -0.83 1.93
CA SER A 82 -13.09 -1.71 2.37
C SER A 82 -11.72 -1.23 1.88
N TRP A 83 -11.69 -0.42 0.82
CA TRP A 83 -10.48 0.26 0.35
C TRP A 83 -10.12 1.50 1.18
N ARG A 84 -11.13 2.09 1.81
CA ARG A 84 -11.16 3.49 2.20
C ARG A 84 -10.83 3.60 3.69
N ALA A 85 -9.63 4.09 3.95
CA ALA A 85 -9.09 4.49 5.24
C ALA A 85 -8.42 3.38 6.07
N PRO A 86 -7.09 3.40 6.17
CA PRO A 86 -6.42 2.92 7.39
C PRO A 86 -7.01 3.57 8.67
N PRO A 87 -6.78 2.94 9.83
CA PRO A 87 -7.24 3.47 11.12
C PRO A 87 -6.76 4.91 11.39
N ARG A 88 -7.49 5.66 12.22
CA ARG A 88 -7.19 7.07 12.58
C ARG A 88 -5.72 7.28 12.91
N GLY A 89 -5.10 8.34 12.37
CA GLY A 89 -3.68 8.68 12.59
C GLY A 89 -2.71 8.18 11.52
N TRP A 90 -3.22 7.58 10.44
CA TRP A 90 -2.39 7.07 9.34
C TRP A 90 -2.19 8.09 8.21
N THR A 91 -1.00 8.06 7.62
CA THR A 91 -0.68 8.85 6.41
C THR A 91 -0.69 7.93 5.21
N TRP A 92 -1.53 8.23 4.21
CA TRP A 92 -1.52 7.53 2.93
C TRP A 92 -1.23 8.50 1.79
N TRP A 93 -0.73 7.93 0.69
CA TRP A 93 -0.42 8.66 -0.54
C TRP A 93 -1.19 8.05 -1.71
N SER A 94 -1.91 8.88 -2.46
CA SER A 94 -2.58 8.44 -3.68
C SER A 94 -1.85 8.92 -4.93
N ALA A 95 -1.58 8.00 -5.86
CA ALA A 95 -1.11 8.32 -7.19
C ALA A 95 -2.23 9.05 -7.97
N SER A 96 -2.21 10.38 -7.93
CA SER A 96 -2.93 11.31 -8.80
C SER A 96 -1.90 12.23 -9.45
N PRO A 97 -2.18 12.91 -10.57
CA PRO A 97 -1.21 13.79 -11.25
C PRO A 97 -0.55 14.84 -10.33
N ASN A 98 -1.15 15.06 -9.18
CA ASN A 98 -0.74 15.88 -8.06
C ASN A 98 -0.80 14.97 -6.81
N TRP A 99 0.34 14.38 -6.43
CA TRP A 99 0.50 13.59 -5.20
C TRP A 99 -0.14 14.33 -4.02
N SER A 100 -1.33 13.90 -3.59
CA SER A 100 -2.11 14.60 -2.57
C SER A 100 -2.14 13.80 -1.27
N ARG A 101 -1.93 14.51 -0.17
CA ARG A 101 -1.99 14.01 1.21
C ARG A 101 -3.44 13.99 1.66
N SER A 102 -3.88 12.93 2.31
CA SER A 102 -5.07 12.95 3.16
C SER A 102 -4.77 12.19 4.45
N THR A 103 -4.94 12.87 5.58
CA THR A 103 -4.80 12.31 6.91
C THR A 103 -6.21 12.21 7.50
N THR A 104 -6.57 11.07 8.11
CA THR A 104 -7.84 10.89 8.85
C THR A 104 -7.59 10.91 10.34
#